data_AF-A0AA38UCP1-F1
#
_entry.id   AF-A0AA38UCP1-F1
#
_cell.length_a   1.000
_cell.length_b   1.000
_cell.length_c   1.000
_cell.angle_alpha   90.00
_cell.angle_beta   90.00
_cell.angle_gamma   90.00
#
_symmetry.space_group_name_H-M   'P 1'
#
loop_
_entity.id
_entity.type
_entity.pdbx_description
1 polymer ?
#
loop_
_entity_poly.entity_id
_entity_poly.type
_entity_poly.pdbx_seq_one_letter_code
_entity_poly.pdbx_strand_id
1 'polypeptide(L)'
;MVRYLEKKAHTKGEWRQSFISSVFLDFGQKALDLYWDPIQNSKTLMECFQQCICTYDHILSPLYQHHMDDSLFHCLHVEIMPSAISIAGPMVERSNRVVRSFEHPHRQYFIRVSFLDDKRMPIHYDREVNGREYLMQRIFPFMSAGYKRNPYDYRPKKTLIIGGRPFYFLGYSQSSLKDHAVWFMTPFKEKGETVNFTTIIKSLGSFSGLSFDKQLMHCPARYAARISQAFTATNPIMTEVEEVKQLADIEVVDPSGNKWNFTDGVGTMSPEFAKKIYAEMNPRKKNLSDYPRAIQIRYLGAKGILSIDYRLKGLTIGLRAPSKKLEIAQVFDKPTQYV
;
A
#
# COMPACT_ATOMS: atom_id res chain seq x y z
N MET A 1 -21.23 22.27 -18.83
CA MET A 1 -20.46 21.16 -18.23
C MET A 1 -21.02 20.76 -16.86
N VAL A 2 -21.00 21.63 -15.84
CA VAL A 2 -21.45 21.31 -14.47
C VAL A 2 -22.88 20.74 -14.42
N ARG A 3 -23.88 21.43 -14.99
CA ARG A 3 -25.28 20.96 -15.03
C ARG A 3 -25.46 19.60 -15.73
N TYR A 4 -24.64 19.33 -16.75
CA TYR A 4 -24.67 18.05 -17.47
C TYR A 4 -24.12 16.92 -16.60
N LEU A 5 -23.03 17.18 -15.88
CA LEU A 5 -22.44 16.24 -14.93
C LEU A 5 -23.37 15.96 -13.75
N GLU A 6 -24.03 16.98 -13.20
CA GLU A 6 -25.02 16.82 -12.12
C GLU A 6 -26.17 15.91 -12.54
N LYS A 7 -26.69 16.08 -13.77
CA LYS A 7 -27.75 15.24 -14.33
C LYS A 7 -27.30 13.78 -14.45
N LYS A 8 -26.07 13.53 -14.93
CA LYS A 8 -25.52 12.17 -14.97
C LYS A 8 -25.29 11.60 -13.57
N ALA A 9 -24.75 12.41 -12.66
CA ALA A 9 -24.41 11.98 -11.31
C ALA A 9 -25.64 11.63 -10.45
N HIS A 10 -26.81 12.21 -10.75
CA HIS A 10 -28.08 11.83 -10.10
C HIS A 10 -28.42 10.34 -10.29
N THR A 11 -27.99 9.72 -11.39
CA THR A 11 -28.19 8.28 -11.65
C THR A 11 -27.28 7.38 -10.81
N LYS A 12 -26.33 7.94 -10.06
CA LYS A 12 -25.29 7.21 -9.32
C LYS A 12 -25.60 7.02 -7.84
N GLY A 13 -26.74 7.51 -7.34
CA GLY A 13 -27.16 7.32 -5.94
C GLY A 13 -26.10 7.82 -4.95
N GLU A 14 -25.66 6.94 -4.04
CA GLU A 14 -24.63 7.23 -3.03
C GLU A 14 -23.26 7.61 -3.63
N TRP A 15 -22.99 7.19 -4.87
CA TRP A 15 -21.75 7.48 -5.60
C TRP A 15 -21.72 8.86 -6.24
N ARG A 16 -22.81 9.63 -6.15
CA ARG A 16 -22.97 10.93 -6.82
C ARG A 16 -21.79 11.88 -6.56
N GLN A 17 -21.43 12.08 -5.29
CA GLN A 17 -20.35 13.01 -4.93
C GLN A 17 -18.99 12.51 -5.44
N SER A 18 -18.69 11.23 -5.22
CA SER A 18 -17.42 10.63 -5.65
C SER A 18 -17.25 10.63 -7.17
N PHE A 19 -18.33 10.38 -7.92
CA PHE A 19 -18.36 10.47 -9.38
C PHE A 19 -18.06 11.89 -9.86
N ILE A 20 -18.74 12.90 -9.30
CA ILE A 20 -18.51 14.30 -9.65
C ILE A 20 -17.06 14.71 -9.36
N SER A 21 -16.56 14.41 -8.16
CA SER A 21 -15.20 14.76 -7.76
C SER A 21 -14.15 14.11 -8.64
N SER A 22 -14.30 12.83 -8.96
CA SER A 22 -13.32 12.10 -9.78
C SER A 22 -13.28 12.62 -11.22
N VAL A 23 -14.45 12.91 -11.80
CA VAL A 23 -14.53 13.53 -13.15
C VAL A 23 -13.86 14.89 -13.16
N PHE A 24 -14.11 15.76 -12.18
CA PHE A 24 -13.51 17.09 -12.15
C PHE A 24 -12.01 17.08 -11.88
N LEU A 25 -11.52 16.15 -11.04
CA LEU A 25 -10.09 16.01 -10.78
C LEU A 25 -9.32 15.63 -12.05
N ASP A 26 -9.77 14.58 -12.74
CA ASP A 26 -9.13 14.13 -13.99
C ASP A 26 -9.31 15.16 -15.12
N PHE A 27 -10.50 15.78 -15.22
CA PHE A 27 -10.72 16.84 -16.20
C PHE A 27 -9.81 18.05 -15.94
N GLY A 28 -9.63 18.44 -14.68
CA GLY A 28 -8.75 19.55 -14.31
C GLY A 28 -7.31 19.30 -14.75
N GLN A 29 -6.79 18.09 -14.54
CA GLN A 29 -5.44 17.73 -14.98
C GLN A 29 -5.33 17.73 -16.51
N LYS A 30 -6.26 17.07 -17.22
CA LYS A 30 -6.25 17.04 -18.69
C LYS A 30 -6.44 18.41 -19.32
N ALA A 31 -7.23 19.27 -18.70
CA ALA A 31 -7.43 20.65 -19.14
C ALA A 31 -6.15 21.49 -18.98
N LEU A 32 -5.38 21.28 -17.89
CA LEU A 32 -4.06 21.91 -17.71
C LEU A 32 -3.06 21.43 -18.77
N ASP A 33 -3.02 20.12 -19.04
CA ASP A 33 -2.12 19.55 -20.04
C ASP A 33 -2.45 20.10 -21.45
N LEU A 34 -3.75 20.21 -21.79
CA LEU A 34 -4.24 20.84 -23.02
C LEU A 34 -3.82 22.31 -23.15
N TYR A 35 -3.81 23.04 -22.04
CA TYR A 35 -3.45 24.46 -22.02
C TYR A 35 -1.95 24.67 -22.23
N TRP A 36 -1.11 23.78 -21.69
CA TRP A 36 0.35 23.93 -21.71
C TRP A 36 1.03 23.28 -22.92
N ASP A 37 0.40 22.30 -23.56
CA ASP A 37 0.89 21.71 -24.82
C ASP A 37 -0.20 21.70 -25.92
N PRO A 38 -0.49 22.88 -26.50
CA PRO A 38 -1.52 23.01 -27.54
C PRO A 38 -1.08 22.44 -28.91
N ILE A 39 0.20 22.11 -29.10
CA ILE A 39 0.75 21.70 -30.40
C ILE A 39 0.57 20.18 -30.63
N GLN A 40 0.51 19.37 -29.57
CA GLN A 40 0.27 17.93 -29.67
C GLN A 40 -1.21 17.50 -29.54
N ASN A 41 -2.10 18.35 -28.99
CA ASN A 41 -3.46 17.96 -28.66
C ASN A 41 -4.51 18.63 -29.57
N SER A 42 -5.06 17.88 -30.53
CA SER A 42 -6.19 18.33 -31.37
C SER A 42 -7.56 18.27 -30.68
N LYS A 43 -7.60 17.95 -29.38
CA LYS A 43 -8.85 17.73 -28.64
C LYS A 43 -9.38 19.03 -28.04
N THR A 44 -10.68 19.23 -28.11
CA THR A 44 -11.34 20.34 -27.42
C THR A 44 -11.48 20.07 -25.93
N LEU A 45 -11.59 21.13 -25.12
CA LEU A 45 -11.92 21.03 -23.69
C LEU A 45 -13.20 20.23 -23.45
N MET A 46 -14.19 20.34 -24.34
CA MET A 46 -15.45 19.59 -24.22
C MET A 46 -15.26 18.09 -24.45
N GLU A 47 -14.45 17.71 -25.44
CA GLU A 47 -14.13 16.30 -25.70
C GLU A 47 -13.36 15.68 -24.53
N CYS A 48 -12.41 16.41 -23.95
CA CYS A 48 -11.73 15.96 -22.73
C CYS A 48 -12.71 15.78 -21.57
N PHE A 49 -13.63 16.73 -21.35
CA PHE A 49 -14.64 16.63 -20.30
C PHE A 49 -15.55 15.40 -20.50
N GLN A 50 -16.02 15.16 -21.73
CA GLN A 50 -16.83 14.00 -22.06
C GLN A 50 -16.06 12.69 -21.91
N GLN A 51 -14.78 12.66 -22.29
CA GLN A 51 -13.92 11.50 -22.11
C GLN A 51 -13.77 11.15 -20.62
N CYS A 52 -13.50 12.14 -19.76
CA CYS A 52 -13.47 11.95 -18.31
C CYS A 52 -14.78 11.36 -17.79
N ILE A 53 -15.92 11.93 -18.20
CA ILE A 53 -17.24 11.41 -17.82
C ILE A 53 -17.38 9.94 -18.21
N CYS A 54 -17.07 9.56 -19.45
CA CYS A 54 -17.20 8.17 -19.92
C CYS A 54 -16.26 7.23 -19.17
N THR A 55 -15.01 7.64 -18.92
CA THR A 55 -14.03 6.87 -18.16
C THR A 55 -14.54 6.58 -16.75
N TYR A 56 -15.03 7.58 -16.02
CA TYR A 56 -15.54 7.36 -14.66
C TYR A 56 -16.92 6.70 -14.64
N ASP A 57 -17.72 6.82 -15.69
CA ASP A 57 -18.97 6.07 -15.84
C ASP A 57 -18.68 4.57 -15.90
N HIS A 58 -17.62 4.20 -16.62
CA HIS A 58 -17.13 2.83 -16.73
C HIS A 58 -16.44 2.37 -15.45
N ILE A 59 -15.54 3.16 -14.87
CA ILE A 59 -14.77 2.79 -13.66
C ILE A 59 -15.68 2.59 -12.45
N LEU A 60 -16.67 3.47 -12.27
CA LEU A 60 -17.64 3.40 -11.18
C LEU A 60 -18.86 2.55 -11.52
N SER A 61 -18.84 1.86 -12.68
CA SER A 61 -19.84 0.84 -12.98
C SER A 61 -19.66 -0.35 -12.04
N PRO A 62 -20.75 -0.87 -11.42
CA PRO A 62 -20.69 -2.07 -10.61
C PRO A 62 -20.01 -3.24 -11.32
N LEU A 63 -20.25 -3.38 -12.64
CA LEU A 63 -19.67 -4.44 -13.47
C LEU A 63 -18.14 -4.35 -13.56
N TYR A 64 -17.58 -3.14 -13.60
CA TYR A 64 -16.12 -2.96 -13.65
C TYR A 64 -15.49 -3.13 -12.27
N GLN A 65 -16.14 -2.64 -11.21
CA GLN A 65 -15.67 -2.83 -9.83
C GLN A 65 -15.64 -4.30 -9.43
N HIS A 66 -16.58 -5.12 -9.89
CA HIS A 66 -16.57 -6.58 -9.68
C HIS A 66 -15.49 -7.33 -10.48
N HIS A 67 -14.91 -6.71 -11.52
CA HIS A 67 -13.87 -7.29 -12.37
C HIS A 67 -12.45 -6.82 -12.06
N MET A 68 -12.28 -5.82 -11.20
CA MET A 68 -10.94 -5.42 -10.75
C MET A 68 -10.42 -6.47 -9.77
N ASP A 69 -9.26 -7.05 -10.08
CA ASP A 69 -8.49 -7.86 -9.14
C ASP A 69 -8.28 -7.06 -7.85
N ASP A 70 -8.47 -7.70 -6.69
CA ASP A 70 -8.27 -7.09 -5.36
C ASP A 70 -6.86 -6.49 -5.20
N SER A 71 -5.93 -6.88 -6.07
CA SER A 71 -4.56 -6.34 -6.16
C SER A 71 -4.47 -4.88 -6.63
N LEU A 72 -5.49 -4.32 -7.28
CA LEU A 72 -5.47 -2.95 -7.82
C LEU A 72 -6.66 -2.10 -7.35
N PHE A 73 -6.43 -0.81 -7.17
CA PHE A 73 -7.51 0.15 -6.90
C PHE A 73 -7.14 1.55 -7.37
N HIS A 74 -8.17 2.39 -7.51
CA HIS A 74 -7.99 3.80 -7.83
C HIS A 74 -7.68 4.60 -6.57
N CYS A 75 -6.53 5.27 -6.55
CA CYS A 75 -6.05 6.05 -5.41
C CYS A 75 -5.78 7.50 -5.81
N LEU A 76 -6.22 8.44 -4.99
CA LEU A 76 -5.85 9.85 -5.13
C LEU A 76 -4.44 10.07 -4.59
N HIS A 77 -3.62 10.77 -5.36
CA HIS A 77 -2.26 11.13 -4.98
C HIS A 77 -2.21 12.62 -4.63
N VAL A 78 -1.53 12.95 -3.54
CA VAL A 78 -1.36 14.32 -3.09
C VAL A 78 0.13 14.58 -2.92
N GLU A 79 0.64 15.55 -3.66
CA GLU A 79 2.03 15.94 -3.64
C GLU A 79 2.16 17.21 -2.79
N ILE A 80 2.82 17.11 -1.65
CA ILE A 80 3.11 18.25 -0.79
C ILE A 80 4.54 18.67 -1.05
N MET A 81 4.68 19.81 -1.72
CA MET A 81 5.95 20.45 -2.06
C MET A 81 6.18 21.66 -1.12
N PRO A 82 7.40 22.26 -1.12
CA PRO A 82 7.66 23.48 -0.35
C PRO A 82 6.69 24.61 -0.73
N SER A 83 6.54 24.89 -2.02
CA SER A 83 5.75 26.02 -2.50
C SER A 83 4.25 25.72 -2.65
N ALA A 84 3.89 24.46 -2.93
CA ALA A 84 2.52 24.12 -3.30
C ALA A 84 2.05 22.76 -2.78
N ILE A 85 0.74 22.52 -2.88
CA ILE A 85 0.13 21.21 -2.71
C ILE A 85 -0.57 20.91 -4.04
N SER A 86 -0.19 19.82 -4.68
CA SER A 86 -0.82 19.35 -5.91
C SER A 86 -1.62 18.08 -5.62
N ILE A 87 -2.71 17.91 -6.36
CA ILE A 87 -3.58 16.74 -6.26
C ILE A 87 -3.61 16.10 -7.65
N ALA A 88 -3.29 14.82 -7.72
CA ALA A 88 -3.21 14.07 -8.95
C ALA A 88 -4.00 12.75 -8.86
N GLY A 89 -4.43 12.25 -10.01
CA GLY A 89 -5.21 11.02 -10.12
C GLY A 89 -6.73 11.25 -10.15
N PRO A 90 -7.54 10.23 -9.82
CA PRO A 90 -7.13 8.95 -9.23
C PRO A 90 -6.34 8.02 -10.16
N MET A 91 -5.16 7.60 -9.70
CA MET A 91 -4.25 6.69 -10.41
C MET A 91 -4.54 5.24 -10.02
N VAL A 92 -4.22 4.29 -10.91
CA VAL A 92 -4.28 2.85 -10.58
C VAL A 92 -3.06 2.51 -9.73
N GLU A 93 -3.30 2.12 -8.48
CA GLU A 93 -2.26 1.79 -7.50
C GLU A 93 -2.44 0.34 -7.04
N ARG A 94 -1.33 -0.30 -6.67
CA ARG A 94 -1.39 -1.63 -6.06
C ARG A 94 -1.91 -1.53 -4.63
N SER A 95 -2.87 -2.39 -4.31
CA SER A 95 -3.44 -2.47 -2.98
C SER A 95 -2.45 -3.07 -1.97
N ASN A 96 -2.69 -2.78 -0.69
CA ASN A 96 -1.96 -3.36 0.43
C ASN A 96 -2.95 -4.06 1.37
N ARG A 97 -2.44 -4.79 2.36
CA ARG A 97 -3.27 -5.59 3.27
C ARG A 97 -4.34 -4.78 3.99
N VAL A 98 -4.06 -3.51 4.32
CA VAL A 98 -5.01 -2.60 4.97
C VAL A 98 -6.12 -2.18 4.01
N VAL A 99 -5.77 -1.69 2.81
CA VAL A 99 -6.78 -1.23 1.84
C VAL A 99 -7.64 -2.41 1.36
N ARG A 100 -7.05 -3.61 1.24
CA ARG A 100 -7.76 -4.84 0.85
C ARG A 100 -8.75 -5.34 1.88
N SER A 101 -8.60 -5.01 3.16
CA SER A 101 -9.58 -5.45 4.19
C SER A 101 -10.93 -4.73 4.09
N PHE A 102 -11.03 -3.73 3.22
CA PHE A 102 -12.21 -2.90 3.04
C PHE A 102 -12.83 -3.10 1.66
N GLU A 103 -14.16 -3.00 1.61
CA GLU A 103 -14.93 -3.13 0.37
C GLU A 103 -14.50 -2.04 -0.63
N HIS A 104 -14.52 -2.36 -1.93
CA HIS A 104 -14.13 -1.43 -3.01
C HIS A 104 -14.70 -0.01 -2.84
N PRO A 105 -15.99 0.15 -2.49
CA PRO A 105 -16.58 1.42 -2.10
C PRO A 105 -15.80 2.31 -1.13
N HIS A 106 -15.15 1.70 -0.14
CA HIS A 106 -14.50 2.39 0.97
C HIS A 106 -13.02 2.69 0.70
N ARG A 107 -12.43 2.10 -0.35
CA ARG A 107 -11.02 2.33 -0.72
C ARG A 107 -10.73 3.79 -1.09
N GLN A 108 -11.74 4.55 -1.52
CA GLN A 108 -11.64 6.00 -1.79
C GLN A 108 -11.32 6.87 -0.56
N TYR A 109 -11.49 6.33 0.66
CA TYR A 109 -11.17 7.04 1.89
C TYR A 109 -9.67 6.98 2.25
N PHE A 110 -8.88 6.28 1.44
CA PHE A 110 -7.43 6.19 1.53
C PHE A 110 -6.79 6.97 0.39
N ILE A 111 -5.80 7.79 0.72
CA ILE A 111 -5.04 8.57 -0.26
C ILE A 111 -3.55 8.36 -0.03
N ARG A 112 -2.78 8.49 -1.11
CA ARG A 112 -1.33 8.49 -1.06
C ARG A 112 -0.84 9.93 -0.99
N VAL A 113 0.00 10.23 -0.02
CA VAL A 113 0.60 11.56 0.16
C VAL A 113 2.12 11.43 -0.02
N SER A 114 2.68 12.19 -0.94
CA SER A 114 4.11 12.24 -1.20
C SER A 114 4.67 13.59 -0.80
N PHE A 115 5.80 13.59 -0.09
CA PHE A 115 6.54 14.81 0.25
C PHE A 115 7.72 14.94 -0.69
N LEU A 116 7.65 15.92 -1.60
CA LEU A 116 8.61 16.08 -2.69
C LEU A 116 9.19 17.50 -2.65
N ASP A 117 10.23 17.76 -3.43
CA ASP A 117 10.65 19.12 -3.76
C ASP A 117 9.74 19.74 -4.84
N ASP A 118 9.94 21.01 -5.17
CA ASP A 118 9.15 21.69 -6.20
C ASP A 118 9.40 21.16 -7.63
N LYS A 119 10.42 20.31 -7.83
CA LYS A 119 10.70 19.58 -9.07
C LYS A 119 10.10 18.16 -9.07
N ARG A 120 9.29 17.82 -8.06
CA ARG A 120 8.69 16.48 -7.85
C ARG A 120 9.72 15.37 -7.63
N MET A 121 10.89 15.72 -7.13
CA MET A 121 11.93 14.78 -6.74
C MET A 121 11.86 14.48 -5.24
N PRO A 122 12.39 13.32 -4.80
CA PRO A 122 12.65 13.05 -3.39
C PRO A 122 13.37 14.22 -2.72
N ILE A 123 13.05 14.47 -1.45
CA ILE A 123 13.67 15.56 -0.70
C ILE A 123 15.05 15.11 -0.25
N HIS A 124 16.08 15.75 -0.79
CA HIS A 124 17.46 15.46 -0.45
C HIS A 124 17.96 16.38 0.67
N TYR A 125 18.94 15.90 1.43
CA TYR A 125 19.66 16.76 2.36
C TYR A 125 20.54 17.73 1.58
N ASP A 126 20.36 19.02 1.85
CA ASP A 126 21.17 20.10 1.31
C ASP A 126 21.80 20.85 2.49
N ARG A 127 23.09 21.18 2.38
CA ARG A 127 23.81 21.93 3.42
C ARG A 127 23.37 23.38 3.49
N GLU A 128 22.85 23.93 2.40
CA GLU A 128 22.39 25.32 2.31
C GLU A 128 20.96 25.49 2.84
N VAL A 129 20.24 24.38 3.04
CA VAL A 129 18.85 24.37 3.49
C VAL A 129 18.74 23.79 4.89
N ASN A 130 18.02 24.48 5.78
CA ASN A 130 17.66 23.90 7.07
C ASN A 130 16.55 22.85 6.92
N GLY A 131 16.94 21.62 6.55
CA GLY A 131 16.00 20.52 6.35
C GLY A 131 15.19 20.15 7.59
N ARG A 132 15.77 20.34 8.80
CA ARG A 132 15.05 20.10 10.06
C ARG A 132 13.91 21.08 10.24
N GLU A 133 14.17 22.36 10.00
CA GLU A 133 13.15 23.40 10.09
C GLU A 133 12.05 23.17 9.05
N TYR A 134 12.43 22.86 7.82
CA TYR A 134 11.48 22.49 6.77
C TYR A 134 10.58 21.32 7.18
N LEU A 135 11.17 20.23 7.70
CA LEU A 135 10.40 19.09 8.19
C LEU A 135 9.43 19.48 9.31
N MET A 136 9.87 20.32 10.26
CA MET A 136 9.05 20.71 11.41
C MET A 136 7.94 21.71 11.05
N GLN A 137 8.18 22.62 10.10
CA GLN A 137 7.21 23.65 9.72
C GLN A 137 6.28 23.21 8.60
N ARG A 138 6.77 22.43 7.62
CA ARG A 138 5.99 22.07 6.43
C ARG A 138 5.36 20.69 6.54
N ILE A 139 6.12 19.68 6.97
CA ILE A 139 5.70 18.27 6.88
C ILE A 139 5.03 17.80 8.16
N PHE A 140 5.68 18.02 9.31
CA PHE A 140 5.23 17.55 10.62
C PHE A 140 3.81 18.00 11.01
N PRO A 141 3.33 19.21 10.65
CA PRO A 141 1.97 19.63 10.97
C PRO A 141 0.90 18.72 10.34
N PHE A 142 1.15 18.18 9.14
CA PHE A 142 0.24 17.23 8.49
C PHE A 142 0.25 15.86 9.17
N MET A 143 1.43 15.41 9.61
CA MET A 143 1.62 14.11 10.25
C MET A 143 0.99 14.06 11.65
N SER A 144 0.82 15.20 12.32
CA SER A 144 0.37 15.29 13.71
C SER A 144 -1.12 15.69 13.88
N ALA A 145 -1.80 16.09 12.81
CA ALA A 145 -3.14 16.69 12.83
C ALA A 145 -4.25 15.81 13.45
N GLY A 146 -4.11 14.47 13.43
CA GLY A 146 -5.13 13.52 13.91
C GLY A 146 -4.87 12.89 15.29
N TYR A 147 -3.70 13.12 15.89
CA TYR A 147 -3.30 12.44 17.14
C TYR A 147 -3.63 13.26 18.39
N LYS A 148 -4.06 12.59 19.47
CA LYS A 148 -4.33 13.25 20.77
C LYS A 148 -3.13 14.08 21.21
N ARG A 149 -3.43 15.28 21.71
CA ARG A 149 -2.44 16.27 22.15
C ARG A 149 -1.64 15.69 23.32
N ASN A 150 -0.32 15.54 23.14
CA ASN A 150 0.57 15.57 24.29
C ASN A 150 0.45 17.00 24.85
N PRO A 151 0.12 17.20 26.15
CA PRO A 151 -0.03 18.53 26.74
C PRO A 151 1.19 19.44 26.50
N TYR A 152 2.37 18.84 26.33
CA TYR A 152 3.64 19.51 26.10
C TYR A 152 4.00 19.70 24.62
N ASP A 153 3.14 19.29 23.67
CA ASP A 153 3.36 19.50 22.23
C ASP A 153 2.65 20.78 21.75
N TYR A 154 3.41 21.87 21.63
CA TYR A 154 2.95 23.18 21.19
C TYR A 154 3.10 23.41 19.69
N ARG A 155 3.54 22.39 18.92
CA ARG A 155 3.76 22.56 17.48
C ARG A 155 2.44 22.72 16.71
N PRO A 156 2.44 23.52 15.63
CA PRO A 156 1.25 23.72 14.82
C PRO A 156 0.82 22.42 14.15
N LYS A 157 -0.50 22.23 14.03
CA LYS A 157 -1.13 21.12 13.32
C LYS A 157 -1.82 21.64 12.08
N LYS A 158 -1.73 20.90 10.99
CA LYS A 158 -2.37 21.26 9.72
C LYS A 158 -3.09 20.04 9.17
N THR A 159 -4.42 20.07 9.20
CA THR A 159 -5.23 19.01 8.61
C THR A 159 -5.19 19.15 7.09
N LEU A 160 -4.93 18.04 6.38
CA LEU A 160 -5.05 18.01 4.92
C LEU A 160 -6.54 17.90 4.57
N ILE A 161 -7.10 18.90 3.89
CA ILE A 161 -8.52 18.91 3.51
C ILE A 161 -8.62 18.83 1.99
N ILE A 162 -9.34 17.82 1.49
CA ILE A 162 -9.56 17.61 0.05
C ILE A 162 -11.05 17.41 -0.18
N GLY A 163 -11.64 18.23 -1.06
CA GLY A 163 -13.08 18.15 -1.35
C GLY A 163 -13.95 18.29 -0.10
N GLY A 164 -13.51 19.07 0.88
CA GLY A 164 -14.21 19.25 2.17
C GLY A 164 -14.00 18.10 3.18
N ARG A 165 -13.23 17.07 2.85
CA ARG A 165 -12.96 15.93 3.75
C ARG A 165 -11.58 16.07 4.41
N PRO A 166 -11.47 15.90 5.74
CA PRO A 166 -10.19 15.91 6.42
C PRO A 166 -9.49 14.55 6.31
N PHE A 167 -8.22 14.55 5.91
CA PHE A 167 -7.36 13.38 5.83
C PHE A 167 -6.25 13.47 6.86
N TYR A 168 -5.99 12.33 7.50
CA TYR A 168 -5.03 12.19 8.59
C TYR A 168 -4.02 11.09 8.27
N PHE A 169 -2.78 11.25 8.72
CA PHE A 169 -1.74 10.25 8.56
C PHE A 169 -2.20 8.89 9.14
N LEU A 170 -1.97 7.83 8.35
CA LEU A 170 -2.33 6.46 8.69
C LEU A 170 -1.10 5.59 8.91
N GLY A 171 -0.14 5.64 7.97
CA GLY A 171 1.01 4.76 8.00
C GLY A 171 1.85 4.87 6.74
N TYR A 172 2.87 4.03 6.64
CA TYR A 172 3.74 3.94 5.48
C TYR A 172 4.22 2.50 5.33
N SER A 173 4.75 2.16 4.15
CA SER A 173 5.59 0.98 3.98
C SER A 173 7.05 1.42 3.93
N GLN A 174 8.00 0.53 4.27
CA GLN A 174 9.42 0.89 4.20
C GLN A 174 9.86 1.27 2.78
N SER A 175 9.31 0.63 1.75
CA SER A 175 9.58 0.99 0.36
C SER A 175 8.98 2.35 0.01
N SER A 176 7.70 2.59 0.34
CA SER A 176 7.07 3.88 0.04
C SER A 176 7.73 5.03 0.80
N LEU A 177 8.23 4.79 2.01
CA LEU A 177 8.92 5.81 2.80
C LEU A 177 10.25 6.24 2.15
N LYS A 178 10.95 5.35 1.45
CA LYS A 178 12.14 5.71 0.65
C LYS A 178 11.78 6.67 -0.49
N ASP A 179 10.58 6.52 -1.05
CA ASP A 179 10.02 7.43 -2.05
C ASP A 179 9.31 8.65 -1.41
N HIS A 180 9.52 8.89 -0.11
CA HIS A 180 8.86 9.94 0.68
C HIS A 180 7.33 9.92 0.63
N ALA A 181 6.75 8.74 0.42
CA ALA A 181 5.32 8.52 0.27
C ALA A 181 4.72 7.75 1.46
N VAL A 182 3.56 8.24 1.90
CA VAL A 182 2.83 7.74 3.06
C VAL A 182 1.33 7.66 2.77
N TRP A 183 0.61 6.89 3.58
CA TRP A 183 -0.84 6.74 3.50
C TRP A 183 -1.53 7.68 4.47
N PHE A 184 -2.56 8.36 3.98
CA PHE A 184 -3.50 9.12 4.77
C PHE A 184 -4.90 8.53 4.61
N MET A 185 -5.75 8.71 5.62
CA MET A 185 -7.15 8.30 5.57
C MET A 185 -8.09 9.34 6.16
N THR A 186 -9.36 9.29 5.74
CA THR A 186 -10.45 10.01 6.41
C THR A 186 -11.37 9.00 7.10
N PRO A 187 -11.82 9.23 8.35
CA PRO A 187 -12.71 8.30 9.03
C PRO A 187 -14.03 8.08 8.27
N PHE A 188 -14.49 6.84 8.22
CA PHE A 188 -15.73 6.46 7.53
C PHE A 188 -16.49 5.40 8.32
N LYS A 189 -17.71 5.07 7.89
CA LYS A 189 -18.50 3.98 8.47
C LYS A 189 -18.53 2.79 7.52
N GLU A 190 -18.36 1.59 8.06
CA GLU A 190 -18.51 0.34 7.32
C GLU A 190 -19.12 -0.71 8.26
N LYS A 191 -20.15 -1.42 7.78
CA LYS A 191 -20.85 -2.47 8.55
C LYS A 191 -21.33 -2.00 9.94
N GLY A 192 -21.68 -0.71 10.07
CA GLY A 192 -22.13 -0.11 11.33
C GLY A 192 -21.02 0.37 12.27
N GLU A 193 -19.75 0.09 11.97
CA GLU A 193 -18.61 0.52 12.77
C GLU A 193 -17.89 1.73 12.16
N THR A 194 -17.34 2.59 13.02
CA THR A 194 -16.50 3.71 12.58
C THR A 194 -15.07 3.23 12.34
N VAL A 195 -14.65 3.25 11.09
CA VAL A 195 -13.27 2.98 10.69
C VAL A 195 -12.42 4.23 10.86
N ASN A 196 -11.35 4.13 11.65
CA ASN A 196 -10.36 5.18 11.86
C ASN A 196 -8.98 4.55 12.11
N PHE A 197 -7.96 5.39 12.27
CA PHE A 197 -6.59 4.93 12.56
C PHE A 197 -6.52 3.88 13.67
N THR A 198 -7.21 4.11 14.79
CA THR A 198 -7.13 3.23 15.96
C THR A 198 -7.76 1.87 15.67
N THR A 199 -8.88 1.83 14.97
CA THR A 199 -9.55 0.57 14.62
C THR A 199 -8.75 -0.21 13.58
N ILE A 200 -8.13 0.47 12.60
CA ILE A 200 -7.22 -0.16 11.63
C ILE A 200 -6.01 -0.78 12.33
N ILE A 201 -5.30 -0.04 13.18
CA ILE A 201 -4.11 -0.59 13.84
C ILE A 201 -4.48 -1.78 14.75
N LYS A 202 -5.65 -1.74 15.41
CA LYS A 202 -6.18 -2.86 16.18
C LYS A 202 -6.51 -4.08 15.31
N SER A 203 -7.04 -3.87 14.10
CA SER A 203 -7.37 -4.98 13.19
C SER A 203 -6.13 -5.67 12.60
N LEU A 204 -4.97 -5.01 12.62
CA LEU A 204 -3.69 -5.62 12.21
C LEU A 204 -3.22 -6.71 13.17
N GLY A 205 -3.62 -6.65 14.44
CA GLY A 205 -3.28 -7.64 15.47
C GLY A 205 -2.88 -7.01 16.80
N SER A 206 -2.47 -7.85 17.74
CA SER A 206 -1.89 -7.39 19.00
C SER A 206 -0.37 -7.27 18.89
N PHE A 207 0.17 -6.15 19.36
CA PHE A 207 1.61 -5.90 19.41
C PHE A 207 2.16 -5.88 20.85
N SER A 208 1.31 -6.13 21.85
CA SER A 208 1.69 -6.22 23.25
C SER A 208 2.03 -7.66 23.63
N GLY A 209 3.08 -7.84 24.44
CA GLY A 209 3.39 -9.13 25.05
C GLY A 209 3.77 -10.24 24.06
N LEU A 210 4.31 -9.89 22.90
CA LEU A 210 4.74 -10.87 21.90
C LEU A 210 5.81 -11.80 22.50
N SER A 211 5.64 -13.10 22.33
CA SER A 211 6.54 -14.12 22.89
C SER A 211 8.00 -13.94 22.43
N PHE A 212 8.19 -13.52 21.19
CA PHE A 212 9.49 -13.27 20.56
C PHE A 212 10.02 -11.85 20.77
N ASP A 213 9.19 -10.90 21.20
CA ASP A 213 9.58 -9.49 21.32
C ASP A 213 8.70 -8.73 22.32
N LYS A 214 8.88 -9.04 23.61
CA LYS A 214 8.07 -8.48 24.71
C LYS A 214 8.17 -6.96 24.81
N GLN A 215 9.26 -6.37 24.32
CA GLN A 215 9.56 -4.94 24.42
C GLN A 215 9.23 -4.15 23.15
N LEU A 216 8.58 -4.76 22.14
CA LEU A 216 8.30 -4.12 20.85
C LEU A 216 7.65 -2.73 21.02
N MET A 217 6.68 -2.61 21.93
CA MET A 217 5.95 -1.37 22.18
C MET A 217 6.77 -0.27 22.86
N HIS A 218 7.89 -0.61 23.50
CA HIS A 218 8.79 0.37 24.13
C HIS A 218 9.71 1.06 23.12
N CYS A 219 9.83 0.52 21.90
CA CYS A 219 10.64 1.10 20.84
C CYS A 219 9.73 1.58 19.69
N PRO A 220 9.38 2.88 19.63
CA PRO A 220 8.48 3.43 18.62
C PRO A 220 8.92 3.12 17.18
N ALA A 221 10.23 3.13 16.91
CA ALA A 221 10.76 2.83 15.59
C ALA A 221 10.50 1.37 15.17
N ARG A 222 10.77 0.40 16.07
CA ARG A 222 10.50 -1.03 15.81
C ARG A 222 9.01 -1.30 15.69
N TYR A 223 8.21 -0.68 16.55
CA TYR A 223 6.76 -0.78 16.51
C TYR A 223 6.18 -0.25 15.19
N ALA A 224 6.59 0.95 14.77
CA ALA A 224 6.19 1.53 13.49
C ALA A 224 6.65 0.67 12.30
N ALA A 225 7.87 0.13 12.35
CA ALA A 225 8.36 -0.79 11.33
C ALA A 225 7.52 -2.06 11.22
N ARG A 226 7.01 -2.60 12.35
CA ARG A 226 6.11 -3.77 12.32
C ARG A 226 4.75 -3.43 11.70
N ILE A 227 4.16 -2.28 12.05
CA ILE A 227 2.93 -1.79 11.43
C ILE A 227 3.12 -1.58 9.92
N SER A 228 4.27 -1.04 9.51
CA SER A 228 4.57 -0.70 8.12
C SER A 228 4.49 -1.88 7.15
N GLN A 229 4.60 -3.11 7.68
CA GLN A 229 4.49 -4.31 6.88
C GLN A 229 3.08 -4.47 6.29
N ALA A 230 2.02 -4.08 7.00
CA ALA A 230 0.67 -4.19 6.47
C ALA A 230 0.40 -3.23 5.29
N PHE A 231 1.21 -2.18 5.13
CA PHE A 231 1.08 -1.16 4.09
C PHE A 231 1.91 -1.45 2.83
N THR A 232 2.68 -2.54 2.81
CA THR A 232 3.43 -2.89 1.60
C THR A 232 2.47 -3.36 0.51
N ALA A 233 2.62 -2.81 -0.69
CA ALA A 233 1.97 -3.32 -1.88
C ALA A 233 2.46 -4.75 -2.17
N THR A 234 1.54 -5.71 -2.20
CA THR A 234 1.81 -7.12 -2.50
C THR A 234 0.71 -7.65 -3.40
N ASN A 235 1.05 -8.60 -4.28
CA ASN A 235 0.03 -9.37 -5.00
C ASN A 235 -0.45 -10.48 -4.06
N PRO A 236 -1.69 -10.44 -3.53
CA PRO A 236 -2.18 -11.54 -2.73
C PRO A 236 -2.32 -12.78 -3.59
N ILE A 237 -1.49 -13.77 -3.30
CA ILE A 237 -1.78 -15.12 -3.70
C ILE A 237 -2.07 -15.86 -2.41
N MET A 238 -3.35 -16.15 -2.22
CA MET A 238 -3.85 -16.92 -1.08
C MET A 238 -3.95 -18.38 -1.53
N THR A 239 -2.84 -19.09 -1.47
CA THR A 239 -2.79 -20.51 -1.83
C THR A 239 -3.02 -21.35 -0.59
N GLU A 240 -3.91 -22.35 -0.68
CA GLU A 240 -4.07 -23.35 0.36
C GLU A 240 -2.79 -24.19 0.55
N VAL A 241 -2.39 -24.34 1.80
CA VAL A 241 -1.28 -25.17 2.25
C VAL A 241 -1.88 -26.40 2.92
N GLU A 242 -1.57 -27.58 2.42
CA GLU A 242 -2.07 -28.85 2.97
C GLU A 242 -1.36 -29.19 4.29
N GLU A 243 -0.05 -28.96 4.34
CA GLU A 243 0.78 -29.33 5.49
C GLU A 243 1.81 -28.24 5.80
N VAL A 244 1.88 -27.84 7.07
CA VAL A 244 2.96 -26.97 7.58
C VAL A 244 3.84 -27.79 8.51
N LYS A 245 5.07 -28.04 8.08
CA LYS A 245 6.10 -28.69 8.90
C LYS A 245 6.86 -27.64 9.69
N GLN A 246 6.99 -27.86 11.00
CA GLN A 246 7.88 -27.05 11.81
C GLN A 246 9.31 -27.53 11.64
N LEU A 247 10.21 -26.60 11.36
CA LEU A 247 11.62 -26.85 11.16
C LEU A 247 12.43 -26.20 12.28
N ALA A 248 13.54 -26.79 12.72
CA ALA A 248 14.43 -26.18 13.72
C ALA A 248 15.50 -25.33 13.03
N ASP A 249 15.86 -24.16 13.55
CA ASP A 249 16.94 -23.38 12.93
C ASP A 249 18.27 -24.14 12.90
N ILE A 250 19.06 -23.91 11.84
CA ILE A 250 20.42 -24.44 11.74
C ILE A 250 21.33 -23.49 12.51
N GLU A 251 21.71 -23.93 13.69
CA GLU A 251 22.50 -23.15 14.64
C GLU A 251 23.88 -23.80 14.82
N VAL A 252 24.94 -23.02 14.66
CA VAL A 252 26.32 -23.46 14.94
C VAL A 252 26.86 -22.65 16.12
N VAL A 253 27.49 -23.32 17.07
CA VAL A 253 28.19 -22.67 18.16
C VAL A 253 29.67 -22.64 17.81
N ASP A 254 30.26 -21.45 17.77
CA ASP A 254 31.70 -21.32 17.54
C ASP A 254 32.51 -21.75 18.78
N PRO A 255 33.83 -21.95 18.65
CA PRO A 255 34.68 -22.31 19.80
C PRO A 255 34.71 -21.25 20.93
N SER A 256 34.28 -20.01 20.65
CA SER A 256 34.16 -18.94 21.64
C SER A 256 32.81 -18.93 22.35
N GLY A 257 31.92 -19.88 22.02
CA GLY A 257 30.58 -20.00 22.59
C GLY A 257 29.52 -19.11 21.93
N ASN A 258 29.82 -18.40 20.84
CA ASN A 258 28.83 -17.60 20.15
C ASN A 258 27.95 -18.49 19.26
N LYS A 259 26.64 -18.25 19.33
CA LYS A 259 25.63 -18.97 18.58
C LYS A 259 25.27 -18.24 17.30
N TRP A 260 25.46 -18.90 16.16
CA TRP A 260 25.21 -18.36 14.83
C TRP A 260 24.01 -19.08 14.20
N ASN A 261 23.00 -18.33 13.75
CA ASN A 261 21.84 -18.87 13.04
C ASN A 261 22.00 -18.61 11.53
N PHE A 262 21.99 -19.67 10.73
CA PHE A 262 22.19 -19.62 9.27
C PHE A 262 20.88 -19.68 8.47
N THR A 263 19.75 -19.90 9.14
CA THR A 263 18.43 -20.10 8.48
C THR A 263 17.36 -19.12 8.94
N ASP A 264 17.73 -18.05 9.65
CA ASP A 264 16.77 -17.04 10.10
C ASP A 264 16.01 -16.45 8.90
N GLY A 265 14.67 -16.52 8.98
CA GLY A 265 13.78 -16.07 7.91
C GLY A 265 13.73 -16.94 6.66
N VAL A 266 14.36 -18.13 6.65
CA VAL A 266 14.36 -19.06 5.51
C VAL A 266 13.61 -20.35 5.83
N GLY A 267 12.49 -20.55 5.14
CA GLY A 267 11.73 -21.79 5.12
C GLY A 267 11.94 -22.59 3.84
N THR A 268 11.27 -23.74 3.77
CA THR A 268 11.26 -24.61 2.61
C THR A 268 9.86 -24.83 2.06
N MET A 269 9.73 -25.26 0.81
CA MET A 269 8.47 -25.61 0.17
C MET A 269 8.65 -26.78 -0.79
N SER A 270 7.57 -27.53 -1.03
CA SER A 270 7.58 -28.58 -2.04
C SER A 270 7.63 -28.00 -3.47
N PRO A 271 8.15 -28.76 -4.44
CA PRO A 271 8.06 -28.41 -5.85
C PRO A 271 6.62 -28.21 -6.33
N GLU A 272 5.67 -29.02 -5.85
CA GLU A 272 4.25 -28.94 -6.23
C GLU A 272 3.61 -27.64 -5.74
N PHE A 273 3.94 -27.21 -4.52
CA PHE A 273 3.47 -25.94 -3.98
C PHE A 273 4.00 -24.75 -4.81
N ALA A 274 5.29 -24.77 -5.15
CA ALA A 274 5.90 -23.73 -5.99
C ALA A 274 5.25 -23.65 -7.40
N LYS A 275 4.93 -24.80 -8.00
CA LYS A 275 4.19 -24.87 -9.28
C LYS A 275 2.76 -24.33 -9.17
N LYS A 276 2.05 -24.65 -8.09
CA LYS A 276 0.69 -24.15 -7.83
C LYS A 276 0.69 -22.62 -7.75
N ILE A 277 1.60 -22.04 -6.97
CA ILE A 277 1.78 -20.58 -6.89
C ILE A 277 2.08 -20.00 -8.27
N TYR A 278 3.00 -20.63 -9.02
CA TYR A 278 3.37 -20.14 -10.34
C TYR A 278 2.21 -20.14 -11.33
N ALA A 279 1.37 -21.17 -11.29
CA ALA A 279 0.15 -21.26 -12.10
C ALA A 279 -0.87 -20.19 -11.72
N GLU A 280 -1.08 -19.94 -10.42
CA GLU A 280 -1.97 -18.88 -9.92
C GLU A 280 -1.48 -17.48 -10.32
N MET A 281 -0.16 -17.24 -10.32
CA MET A 281 0.41 -15.97 -10.78
C MET A 281 0.34 -15.76 -12.29
N ASN A 282 0.43 -16.85 -13.05
CA ASN A 282 0.55 -16.81 -14.50
C ASN A 282 -0.57 -17.63 -15.14
N PRO A 283 -1.85 -17.26 -14.96
CA PRO A 283 -2.98 -18.05 -15.45
C PRO A 283 -2.97 -18.21 -16.98
N ARG A 284 -2.23 -17.34 -17.69
CA ARG A 284 -2.08 -17.35 -19.16
C ARG A 284 -0.90 -18.19 -19.65
N LYS A 285 0.03 -18.61 -18.78
CA LYS A 285 1.18 -19.43 -19.18
C LYS A 285 0.81 -20.91 -19.13
N LYS A 286 0.88 -21.57 -20.29
CA LYS A 286 0.63 -23.02 -20.42
C LYS A 286 1.81 -23.87 -19.97
N ASN A 287 3.04 -23.33 -19.98
CA ASN A 287 4.22 -24.06 -19.56
C ASN A 287 4.60 -23.70 -18.11
N LEU A 288 4.45 -24.67 -17.21
CA LEU A 288 4.79 -24.56 -15.78
C LEU A 288 6.14 -25.22 -15.46
N SER A 289 6.95 -25.58 -16.46
CA SER A 289 8.27 -26.19 -16.23
C SER A 289 9.26 -25.21 -15.58
N ASP A 290 9.05 -23.91 -15.79
CA ASP A 290 9.94 -22.83 -15.41
C ASP A 290 9.40 -22.02 -14.23
N TYR A 291 9.10 -22.75 -13.14
CA TYR A 291 8.57 -22.20 -11.90
C TYR A 291 9.71 -21.74 -10.97
N PRO A 292 9.47 -20.69 -10.15
CA PRO A 292 10.47 -20.12 -9.25
C PRO A 292 10.99 -21.14 -8.23
N ARG A 293 12.30 -21.09 -7.97
CA ARG A 293 12.97 -21.93 -6.95
C ARG A 293 12.97 -21.30 -5.56
N ALA A 294 12.75 -19.99 -5.49
CA ALA A 294 12.63 -19.24 -4.24
C ALA A 294 11.50 -18.21 -4.34
N ILE A 295 10.76 -18.06 -3.24
CA ILE A 295 9.60 -17.15 -3.16
C ILE A 295 9.71 -16.36 -1.86
N GLN A 296 9.52 -15.04 -1.93
CA GLN A 296 9.35 -14.21 -0.75
C GLN A 296 7.90 -14.29 -0.26
N ILE A 297 7.77 -14.65 1.00
CA ILE A 297 6.49 -14.76 1.68
C ILE A 297 6.37 -13.72 2.79
N ARG A 298 5.13 -13.41 3.14
CA ARG A 298 4.75 -12.73 4.37
C ARG A 298 3.86 -13.65 5.18
N TYR A 299 4.36 -14.03 6.34
CA TYR A 299 3.73 -14.99 7.23
C TYR A 299 3.37 -14.27 8.53
N LEU A 300 2.08 -13.98 8.77
CA LEU A 300 1.58 -13.28 9.97
C LEU A 300 2.33 -11.97 10.34
N GLY A 301 2.80 -11.20 9.35
CA GLY A 301 3.57 -9.98 9.63
C GLY A 301 5.05 -10.26 10.00
N ALA A 302 5.57 -11.42 9.58
CA ALA A 302 6.99 -11.68 9.40
C ALA A 302 7.28 -11.85 7.91
N LYS A 303 8.43 -11.36 7.45
CA LYS A 303 8.92 -11.50 6.07
C LYS A 303 9.89 -12.68 6.05
N GLY A 304 9.78 -13.55 5.05
CA GLY A 304 10.70 -14.67 4.89
C GLY A 304 10.85 -15.10 3.44
N ILE A 305 11.73 -16.06 3.20
CA ILE A 305 11.94 -16.71 1.91
C ILE A 305 11.61 -18.20 2.06
N LEU A 306 10.87 -18.75 1.10
CA LEU A 306 10.74 -20.19 0.90
C LEU A 306 11.64 -20.62 -0.24
N SER A 307 12.41 -21.68 -0.02
CA SER A 307 13.22 -22.35 -1.04
C SER A 307 12.71 -23.75 -1.31
N ILE A 308 12.93 -24.30 -2.51
CA ILE A 308 12.48 -25.66 -2.81
C ILE A 308 13.28 -26.69 -2.00
N ASP A 309 12.55 -27.59 -1.33
CA ASP A 309 13.09 -28.83 -0.80
C ASP A 309 12.43 -30.01 -1.53
N TYR A 310 13.20 -30.70 -2.35
CA TYR A 310 12.74 -31.85 -3.15
C TYR A 310 12.38 -33.08 -2.30
N ARG A 311 12.65 -33.06 -0.99
CA ARG A 311 12.21 -34.11 -0.05
C ARG A 311 10.76 -33.93 0.39
N LEU A 312 10.21 -32.72 0.24
CA LEU A 312 8.81 -32.42 0.49
C LEU A 312 7.97 -32.83 -0.72
N LYS A 313 6.75 -33.31 -0.47
CA LYS A 313 5.77 -33.74 -1.48
C LYS A 313 4.41 -33.11 -1.16
N GLY A 314 3.52 -33.00 -2.14
CA GLY A 314 2.19 -32.42 -1.95
C GLY A 314 2.24 -30.90 -1.77
N LEU A 315 1.22 -30.27 -1.19
CA LEU A 315 1.22 -28.82 -0.95
C LEU A 315 1.78 -28.47 0.43
N THR A 316 3.05 -28.83 0.67
CA THR A 316 3.72 -28.71 1.97
C THR A 316 4.71 -27.55 2.01
N ILE A 317 4.72 -26.83 3.13
CA ILE A 317 5.76 -25.86 3.47
C ILE A 317 6.44 -26.22 4.79
N GLY A 318 7.73 -25.91 4.90
CA GLY A 318 8.51 -26.00 6.12
C GLY A 318 8.79 -24.61 6.67
N LEU A 319 8.23 -24.28 7.83
CA LEU A 319 8.45 -23.01 8.52
C LEU A 319 9.28 -23.24 9.77
N ARG A 320 10.28 -22.38 9.98
CA ARG A 320 11.12 -22.40 11.19
C ARG A 320 10.43 -21.73 12.40
N ALA A 321 9.34 -20.99 12.15
CA ALA A 321 8.48 -20.37 13.17
C ALA A 321 7.08 -21.03 13.19
N PRO A 322 6.44 -21.17 14.37
CA PRO A 322 5.16 -21.87 14.48
C PRO A 322 4.00 -21.00 13.97
N SER A 323 3.26 -21.44 12.94
CA SER A 323 1.81 -21.20 12.73
C SER A 323 1.30 -21.70 11.34
N LYS A 324 -0.02 -21.59 11.05
CA LYS A 324 -0.75 -22.22 9.92
C LYS A 324 -1.32 -21.32 8.77
N LYS A 325 -0.98 -20.02 8.64
CA LYS A 325 -1.55 -19.12 7.57
C LYS A 325 -0.50 -18.28 6.84
N LEU A 326 -0.38 -18.46 5.52
CA LEU A 326 0.66 -17.87 4.64
C LEU A 326 0.08 -16.82 3.66
N GLU A 327 0.73 -15.67 3.49
CA GLU A 327 0.51 -14.72 2.39
C GLU A 327 1.78 -14.66 1.53
N ILE A 328 1.65 -14.71 0.21
CA ILE A 328 2.81 -14.62 -0.70
C ILE A 328 3.05 -13.15 -1.05
N ALA A 329 4.27 -12.67 -0.87
CA ALA A 329 4.58 -11.25 -1.03
C ALA A 329 5.19 -10.94 -2.40
N GLN A 330 6.12 -11.79 -2.84
CA GLN A 330 6.82 -11.63 -4.11
C GLN A 330 7.42 -12.98 -4.54
N VAL A 331 7.38 -13.28 -5.83
CA VAL A 331 8.07 -14.44 -6.40
C VAL A 331 9.35 -13.98 -7.08
N PHE A 332 10.45 -14.71 -6.87
CA PHE A 332 11.71 -14.47 -7.57
C PHE A 332 11.81 -15.40 -8.77
N ASP A 333 11.60 -14.86 -9.96
CA ASP A 333 11.69 -15.58 -11.24
C ASP A 333 12.96 -15.23 -12.03
N LYS A 334 13.68 -14.16 -11.66
CA LYS A 334 14.96 -13.76 -12.23
C LYS A 334 15.90 -13.22 -11.14
N PRO A 335 17.23 -13.38 -11.26
CA PRO A 335 18.16 -12.65 -10.42
C PRO A 335 17.97 -11.15 -10.68
N THR A 336 17.59 -10.40 -9.65
CA THR A 336 17.63 -8.94 -9.67
C THR A 336 19.10 -8.51 -9.77
N GLN A 337 19.43 -7.61 -10.71
CA GLN A 337 20.73 -6.95 -10.72
C GLN A 337 20.95 -6.31 -9.34
N TYR A 338 22.10 -6.60 -8.73
CA TYR A 338 22.56 -5.83 -7.58
C TYR A 338 22.77 -4.39 -8.06
N VAL A 339 21.91 -3.47 -7.62
CA VAL A 339 22.05 -2.02 -7.81
C VAL A 339 22.62 -1.42 -6.54
#